data_AF-A0A8B6XPP8-F1
#
_entry.id   AF-A0A8B6XPP8-F1
#
_cell.length_a   1.000
_cell.length_b   1.000
_cell.length_c   1.000
_cell.angle_alpha   90.00
_cell.angle_beta   90.00
_cell.angle_gamma   90.00
#
_symmetry.space_group_name_H-M   'P 1'
#
loop_
_entity.id
_entity.type
_entity.pdbx_description
1 polymer ?
#
loop_
_entity_poly.entity_id
_entity_poly.type
_entity_poly.pdbx_seq_one_letter_code
_entity_poly.pdbx_strand_id
1 'polypeptide(L)'
;MPFAYIMGVSWNDSFAVAKLLGIKTFLNEFIAYQQLSTLISNRILNVSAEKLSQRSEVITTYALCGFANFGSMGIQLGGLSCLIPSKKQCLAKLVFRALVSGTLACFMTACIAGMLYDDQKYDSIITPTSAKNLTVNIFNVSQSL
;
A
#
# COMPACT_ATOMS: atom_id res chain seq x y z
N MET A 1 12.43 1.46 -7.32
CA MET A 1 11.67 2.55 -7.96
C MET A 1 10.81 2.07 -9.12
N PRO A 2 11.31 1.28 -10.10
CA PRO A 2 10.51 0.86 -11.27
C PRO A 2 9.21 0.12 -10.94
N PHE A 3 9.26 -0.84 -10.00
CA PHE A 3 8.06 -1.59 -9.59
C PHE A 3 6.98 -0.70 -8.95
N ALA A 4 7.37 0.32 -8.17
CA ALA A 4 6.41 1.25 -7.58
C ALA A 4 5.65 2.02 -8.68
N TYR A 5 6.39 2.51 -9.69
CA TYR A 5 5.79 3.25 -10.80
C TYR A 5 4.85 2.36 -11.64
N ILE A 6 5.26 1.13 -11.95
CA ILE A 6 4.43 0.16 -12.71
C ILE A 6 3.12 -0.17 -11.99
N MET A 7 3.11 -0.17 -10.64
CA MET A 7 1.90 -0.38 -9.85
C MET A 7 0.91 0.81 -9.87
N GLY A 8 1.25 1.92 -10.54
CA GLY A 8 0.38 3.09 -10.66
C GLY A 8 0.59 4.19 -9.60
N VAL A 9 1.73 4.17 -8.92
CA VAL A 9 2.17 5.22 -7.98
C VAL A 9 2.63 6.46 -8.75
N SER A 10 2.38 7.65 -8.21
CA SER A 10 2.87 8.90 -8.82
C SER A 10 4.39 8.91 -8.92
N TRP A 11 4.95 9.63 -9.91
CA TRP A 11 6.41 9.71 -10.07
C TRP A 11 7.11 10.26 -8.82
N ASN A 12 6.52 11.29 -8.20
CA ASN A 12 7.06 11.94 -7.01
C ASN A 12 7.07 11.00 -5.79
N ASP A 13 6.06 10.14 -5.67
CA ASP A 13 5.91 9.20 -4.55
C ASP A 13 6.68 7.89 -4.77
N SER A 14 7.04 7.58 -6.03
CA SER A 14 7.60 6.29 -6.42
C SER A 14 8.91 5.93 -5.73
N PHE A 15 9.72 6.93 -5.37
CA PHE A 15 10.97 6.70 -4.64
C PHE A 15 10.69 6.27 -3.19
N ALA A 16 9.81 7.00 -2.50
CA ALA A 16 9.39 6.71 -1.13
C ALA A 16 8.72 5.33 -1.03
N VAL A 17 7.80 5.02 -1.96
CA VAL A 17 7.15 3.70 -2.01
C VAL A 17 8.16 2.60 -2.27
N ALA A 18 9.11 2.79 -3.20
CA ALA A 18 10.13 1.78 -3.45
C ALA A 18 11.03 1.50 -2.26
N LYS A 19 11.32 2.49 -1.41
CA LYS A 19 12.02 2.30 -0.13
C LYS A 19 11.24 1.37 0.79
N LEU A 20 9.92 1.57 0.91
CA LEU A 20 9.04 0.70 1.71
C LEU A 20 9.00 -0.74 1.17
N LEU A 21 8.96 -0.93 -0.16
CA LEU A 21 9.04 -2.27 -0.77
C LEU A 21 10.36 -2.98 -0.46
N GLY A 22 11.47 -2.23 -0.48
CA GLY A 22 12.78 -2.75 -0.09
C GLY A 22 12.82 -3.18 1.37
N ILE A 23 12.32 -2.32 2.27
CA ILE A 23 12.23 -2.61 3.70
C ILE A 23 11.39 -3.87 3.95
N LYS A 24 10.23 -3.98 3.30
CA LYS A 24 9.41 -5.20 3.39
C LYS A 24 10.20 -6.44 2.98
N THR A 25 10.87 -6.40 1.83
CA THR A 25 11.53 -7.58 1.24
C THR A 25 12.71 -8.05 2.08
N PHE A 26 13.54 -7.12 2.56
CA PHE A 26 14.78 -7.43 3.29
C PHE A 26 14.60 -7.55 4.80
N LEU A 27 13.71 -6.75 5.40
CA LEU A 27 13.45 -6.77 6.84
C LEU A 27 12.16 -7.51 7.15
N ASN A 28 11.02 -6.83 7.04
CA ASN A 28 9.68 -7.40 7.19
C ASN A 28 8.61 -6.33 6.86
N GLU A 29 7.38 -6.80 6.67
CA GLU A 29 6.21 -5.97 6.41
C GLU A 29 5.81 -5.08 7.60
N PHE A 30 6.02 -5.49 8.86
CA PHE A 30 5.64 -4.69 10.03
C PHE A 30 6.42 -3.37 10.13
N ILE A 31 7.74 -3.40 9.90
CA ILE A 31 8.60 -2.22 9.87
C ILE A 31 8.21 -1.34 8.68
N ALA A 32 7.90 -1.94 7.52
CA ALA A 32 7.42 -1.20 6.37
C ALA A 32 6.08 -0.49 6.67
N TYR A 33 5.14 -1.16 7.35
CA TYR A 33 3.88 -0.57 7.77
C TYR A 33 4.05 0.55 8.81
N GLN A 34 5.01 0.40 9.73
CA GLN A 34 5.33 1.46 10.68
C GLN A 34 5.78 2.74 9.96
N GLN A 35 6.67 2.62 8.96
CA GLN A 35 7.12 3.76 8.17
C GLN A 35 6.00 4.34 7.30
N LEU A 36 5.16 3.48 6.69
CA LEU A 36 3.98 3.92 5.95
C LEU A 36 3.02 4.72 6.86
N SER A 37 2.80 4.27 8.09
CA SER A 37 1.97 4.98 9.07
C SER A 37 2.51 6.38 9.39
N THR A 38 3.83 6.54 9.46
CA THR A 38 4.46 7.85 9.62
C THR A 38 4.18 8.77 8.42
N LEU A 39 4.30 8.26 7.18
CA LEU A 39 4.02 9.04 5.97
C LEU A 39 2.54 9.46 5.87
N ILE A 40 1.63 8.53 6.21
CA ILE A 40 0.19 8.80 6.31
C ILE A 40 -0.09 9.89 7.36
N SER A 41 0.55 9.79 8.53
CA SER A 41 0.40 10.77 9.61
C SER A 41 0.91 12.15 9.21
N ASN A 42 2.06 12.22 8.53
CA ASN A 42 2.62 13.48 8.02
C ASN A 42 1.65 14.19 7.07
N ARG A 43 0.96 13.43 6.22
CA ARG A 43 -0.09 13.95 5.34
C ARG A 43 -1.30 14.45 6.14
N ILE A 44 -1.83 13.64 7.07
CA ILE A 44 -3.03 13.99 7.86
C ILE A 44 -2.79 15.25 8.70
N LEU A 45 -1.63 15.36 9.34
CA LEU A 45 -1.26 16.47 10.20
C LEU A 45 -0.73 17.69 9.42
N ASN A 46 -0.64 17.63 8.09
CA ASN A 46 -0.11 18.68 7.23
C ASN A 46 1.28 19.19 7.64
N VAL A 47 2.16 18.27 8.05
CA VAL A 47 3.53 18.60 8.44
C VAL A 47 4.40 18.79 7.18
N SER A 48 5.37 19.72 7.26
CA SER A 48 6.41 19.92 6.23
C SER A 48 7.46 18.80 6.24
N ALA A 49 7.01 17.56 6.01
CA ALA A 49 7.84 16.37 5.94
C ALA A 49 7.44 15.51 4.73
N GLU A 50 8.20 14.44 4.46
CA GLU A 50 7.88 13.47 3.42
C GLU A 50 6.49 12.87 3.67
N LYS A 51 5.65 12.87 2.63
CA LYS A 51 4.27 12.41 2.66
C LYS A 51 3.92 11.78 1.31
N LEU A 52 2.92 10.90 1.31
CA LEU A 52 2.39 10.26 0.11
C LEU A 52 1.03 10.85 -0.26
N SER A 53 0.68 10.80 -1.54
CA SER A 53 -0.71 11.03 -1.95
C SER A 53 -1.62 9.89 -1.45
N GLN A 54 -2.91 10.17 -1.26
CA GLN A 54 -3.92 9.18 -0.85
C GLN A 54 -3.90 7.93 -1.74
N ARG A 55 -3.87 8.14 -3.06
CA ARG A 55 -3.75 7.07 -4.05
C ARG A 55 -2.52 6.19 -3.80
N SER A 56 -1.35 6.81 -3.63
CA SER A 56 -0.08 6.08 -3.37
C SER A 56 -0.11 5.33 -2.04
N GLU A 57 -0.75 5.86 -1.00
CA GLU A 57 -0.92 5.15 0.28
C GLU A 57 -1.74 3.87 0.11
N VAL A 58 -2.85 3.94 -0.64
CA VAL A 58 -3.69 2.77 -0.92
C VAL A 58 -2.93 1.71 -1.69
N ILE A 59 -2.29 2.08 -2.82
CA ILE A 59 -1.47 1.16 -3.62
C ILE A 59 -0.38 0.52 -2.75
N THR A 60 0.32 1.33 -1.95
CA THR A 60 1.39 0.84 -1.06
C THR A 60 0.85 -0.10 0.00
N THR A 61 -0.32 0.17 0.57
CA THR A 61 -0.95 -0.70 1.58
C THR A 61 -1.17 -2.12 1.04
N TYR A 62 -1.64 -2.25 -0.20
CA TYR A 62 -1.80 -3.55 -0.87
C TYR A 62 -0.47 -4.18 -1.27
N ALA A 63 0.49 -3.39 -1.76
CA ALA A 63 1.82 -3.88 -2.10
C ALA A 63 2.57 -4.43 -0.87
N LEU A 64 2.34 -3.83 0.30
CA LEU A 64 2.91 -4.27 1.58
C LEU A 64 2.15 -5.44 2.19
N CYS A 65 0.92 -5.74 1.76
CA CYS A 65 0.08 -6.79 2.34
C CYS A 65 0.57 -8.20 1.94
N GLY A 66 1.52 -8.75 2.70
CA GLY A 66 1.95 -10.14 2.57
C GLY A 66 3.33 -10.41 3.17
N PHE A 67 3.54 -11.64 3.63
CA PHE A 67 4.75 -12.11 4.31
C PHE A 67 5.86 -12.56 3.35
N ALA A 68 5.93 -11.97 2.15
CA ALA A 68 6.96 -12.27 1.16
C ALA A 68 8.25 -11.49 1.49
N ASN A 69 8.97 -11.98 2.50
CA ASN A 69 10.27 -11.46 2.94
C ASN A 69 11.21 -12.62 3.30
N PHE A 70 12.52 -12.40 3.33
CA PHE A 70 13.50 -13.47 3.58
C PHE A 70 13.31 -14.18 4.94
N GLY A 71 12.94 -13.44 5.99
CA GLY A 71 12.72 -14.01 7.33
C GLY A 71 11.51 -14.96 7.36
N SER A 72 10.38 -14.52 6.84
CA SER A 72 9.15 -15.31 6.73
C SER A 72 9.31 -16.55 5.85
N MET A 73 10.16 -16.48 4.81
CA MET A 73 10.49 -17.65 4.01
C MET A 73 11.35 -18.66 4.77
N GLY A 74 12.26 -18.20 5.63
CA GLY A 74 13.01 -19.06 6.55
C GLY A 74 12.10 -19.77 7.54
N ILE A 75 11.13 -19.05 8.12
CA ILE A 75 10.11 -19.61 9.02
C ILE A 75 9.26 -20.67 8.30
N GLN A 76 8.77 -20.37 7.10
CA GLN A 76 7.96 -21.31 6.31
C GLN A 76 8.76 -22.54 5.91
N LEU A 77 10.01 -22.37 5.47
CA LEU A 77 10.90 -23.49 5.16
C LEU A 77 11.13 -24.36 6.40
N GLY A 78 11.41 -23.76 7.56
CA GLY A 78 11.60 -24.46 8.82
C GLY A 78 10.37 -25.25 9.24
N GLY A 79 9.19 -24.62 9.24
CA GLY A 79 7.92 -25.26 9.60
C GLY A 79 7.56 -26.42 8.68
N LEU A 80 7.57 -26.21 7.35
CA LEU A 80 7.25 -27.26 6.37
C LEU A 80 8.28 -28.39 6.38
N SER A 81 9.55 -28.08 6.62
CA SER A 81 10.63 -29.06 6.74
C SER A 81 10.48 -29.98 7.94
N CYS A 82 9.91 -29.49 9.04
CA CYS A 82 9.59 -30.30 10.22
C CYS A 82 8.38 -31.22 9.97
N LEU A 83 7.39 -30.75 9.22
CA LEU A 83 6.20 -31.53 8.86
C LEU A 83 6.50 -32.65 7.86
N ILE A 84 7.34 -32.37 6.85
CA ILE A 84 7.67 -33.32 5.78
C ILE A 84 9.19 -33.40 5.58
N PRO A 85 9.91 -34.10 6.47
CA PRO A 85 11.37 -34.11 6.47
C PRO A 85 11.98 -34.72 5.20
N SER A 86 11.28 -35.63 4.52
CA SER A 86 11.72 -36.21 3.25
C SER A 86 11.72 -35.23 2.07
N LYS A 87 11.06 -34.07 2.20
CA LYS A 87 10.93 -33.05 1.14
C LYS A 87 11.75 -31.78 1.38
N LYS A 88 12.54 -31.71 2.47
CA LYS A 88 13.37 -30.55 2.84
C LYS A 88 14.16 -29.95 1.67
N GLN A 89 14.86 -30.79 0.92
CA GLN A 89 15.70 -30.35 -0.19
C GLN A 89 14.89 -29.80 -1.37
N CYS A 90 13.67 -30.30 -1.58
CA CYS A 90 12.74 -29.76 -2.57
C CYS A 90 12.22 -28.38 -2.13
N LEU A 91 11.78 -28.26 -0.87
CA LEU A 91 11.29 -27.00 -0.30
C LEU A 91 12.36 -25.91 -0.36
N ALA A 92 13.60 -26.21 0.02
CA ALA A 92 14.71 -25.25 -0.03
C ALA A 92 14.95 -24.69 -1.44
N LYS A 93 14.80 -25.51 -2.49
CA LYS A 93 14.91 -25.07 -3.89
C LYS A 93 13.75 -24.17 -4.35
N LEU A 94 12.57 -24.32 -3.73
CA LEU A 94 11.37 -23.56 -4.09
C LEU A 94 11.27 -22.22 -3.38
N VAL A 95 11.91 -22.06 -2.22
CA VAL A 95 11.78 -20.86 -1.37
C VAL A 95 12.03 -19.56 -2.14
N PHE A 96 13.10 -19.47 -2.93
CA PHE A 96 13.37 -18.23 -3.67
C PHE A 96 12.28 -17.93 -4.71
N ARG A 97 11.79 -18.95 -5.41
CA ARG A 97 10.69 -18.80 -6.38
C ARG A 97 9.39 -18.38 -5.68
N ALA A 98 9.12 -18.97 -4.51
CA ALA A 98 7.95 -18.67 -3.71
C ALA A 98 7.98 -17.23 -3.16
N LEU A 99 9.18 -16.71 -2.82
CA LEU A 99 9.37 -15.31 -2.41
C LEU A 99 8.95 -14.37 -3.55
N VAL A 100 9.53 -14.58 -4.74
CA VAL A 100 9.25 -13.75 -5.92
C VAL A 100 7.77 -13.83 -6.30
N SER A 101 7.17 -15.02 -6.34
CA SER A 101 5.75 -15.16 -6.67
C SER A 101 4.85 -14.51 -5.62
N GLY A 102 5.20 -14.60 -4.33
CA GLY A 102 4.46 -13.94 -3.26
C GLY A 102 4.51 -12.42 -3.38
N THR A 103 5.69 -11.85 -3.67
CA THR A 103 5.85 -10.41 -3.92
C THR A 103 5.03 -9.95 -5.12
N LEU A 104 5.06 -10.70 -6.23
CA LEU A 104 4.27 -10.37 -7.43
C LEU A 104 2.76 -10.47 -7.18
N ALA A 105 2.29 -11.41 -6.36
CA ALA A 105 0.89 -11.49 -5.97
C ALA A 105 0.45 -10.23 -5.21
N CYS A 106 1.26 -9.72 -4.28
CA CYS A 106 0.99 -8.44 -3.62
C CYS A 106 1.00 -7.26 -4.60
N PHE A 107 1.88 -7.28 -5.61
CA PHE A 107 1.92 -6.21 -6.61
C PHE A 107 0.70 -6.23 -7.52
N MET A 108 0.19 -7.42 -7.87
CA MET A 108 -1.05 -7.54 -8.63
C MET A 108 -2.25 -6.96 -7.88
N THR A 109 -2.39 -7.24 -6.58
CA THR A 109 -3.47 -6.65 -5.77
C THR A 109 -3.30 -5.13 -5.65
N ALA A 110 -2.06 -4.63 -5.55
CA ALA A 110 -1.76 -3.21 -5.56
C ALA A 110 -2.15 -2.53 -6.89
N CYS A 111 -1.87 -3.16 -8.03
CA CYS A 111 -2.31 -2.67 -9.34
C CYS A 111 -3.83 -2.59 -9.43
N ILE A 112 -4.54 -3.64 -8.99
CA ILE A 112 -6.01 -3.65 -8.96
C ILE A 112 -6.54 -2.53 -8.06
N ALA A 113 -5.95 -2.36 -6.87
CA ALA A 113 -6.31 -1.26 -5.97
C ALA A 113 -6.09 0.11 -6.61
N GLY A 114 -4.97 0.31 -7.31
CA GLY A 114 -4.71 1.54 -8.06
C GLY A 114 -5.71 1.77 -9.20
N MET A 115 -6.10 0.73 -9.93
CA MET A 115 -7.08 0.82 -11.02
C MET A 115 -8.49 1.15 -10.51
N LEU A 116 -8.89 0.59 -9.37
CA LEU A 116 -10.20 0.82 -8.76
C LEU A 116 -10.26 2.08 -7.88
N TYR A 117 -9.10 2.70 -7.61
CA TYR A 117 -9.04 3.93 -6.84
C TYR A 117 -9.53 5.12 -7.67
N ASP A 118 -10.61 5.74 -7.21
CA ASP A 118 -11.22 6.92 -7.81
C ASP A 118 -10.92 8.16 -6.96
N ASP A 119 -10.07 9.05 -7.51
CA ASP A 119 -9.63 10.28 -6.86
C ASP A 119 -10.83 11.26 -6.64
N GLN A 120 -11.79 11.30 -7.57
CA GLN A 120 -12.91 12.26 -7.55
C GLN A 120 -13.95 11.94 -6.47
N LYS A 121 -14.18 10.65 -6.23
CA LYS A 121 -15.20 10.18 -5.28
C LYS A 121 -14.78 10.39 -3.84
N TYR A 122 -13.49 10.27 -3.52
CA TYR A 122 -12.97 10.45 -2.16
C TYR A 122 -12.90 11.92 -1.72
N ASP A 123 -12.47 12.81 -2.62
CA ASP A 123 -12.44 14.26 -2.33
C ASP A 123 -13.82 14.82 -2.03
N SER A 124 -14.88 14.26 -2.62
CA SER A 124 -16.27 14.66 -2.35
C SER A 124 -16.80 14.25 -0.96
N ILE A 125 -16.19 13.23 -0.34
CA ILE A 125 -16.56 12.72 0.99
C ILE A 125 -15.78 13.46 2.08
N ILE A 126 -14.51 13.78 1.84
CA ILE A 126 -13.63 14.44 2.82
C ILE A 126 -13.75 15.97 2.74
N THR A 127 -14.00 16.51 1.55
CA THR A 127 -14.27 17.93 1.31
C THR A 127 -15.73 18.06 0.86
N PRO A 128 -16.69 18.38 1.75
CA PRO A 128 -18.06 18.64 1.36
C PRO A 128 -18.16 20.03 0.68
N THR A 129 -17.38 20.26 -0.37
CA THR A 129 -17.42 21.50 -1.15
C THR A 129 -18.62 21.52 -2.08
N SER A 130 -19.20 20.36 -2.42
CA SER A 130 -20.47 20.26 -3.15
C SER A 130 -21.69 20.63 -2.30
N ALA A 131 -21.59 20.52 -0.96
CA ALA A 131 -22.65 20.94 -0.05
C ALA A 131 -22.73 22.46 0.13
N LYS A 132 -21.65 23.22 -0.12
CA LYS A 132 -21.67 24.69 0.02
C LYS A 132 -22.67 25.35 -0.94
N ASN A 133 -22.84 24.82 -2.15
CA ASN A 133 -23.76 25.38 -3.14
C ASN A 133 -25.22 24.98 -2.89
N LEU A 134 -25.48 23.89 -2.16
CA LEU A 134 -26.84 23.52 -1.75
C LEU A 134 -27.29 24.33 -0.52
N THR A 135 -26.42 24.48 0.48
CA THR A 135 -26.76 25.20 1.72
C THR A 135 -26.98 26.69 1.45
N VAL A 136 -26.17 27.32 0.59
CA VAL A 136 -26.36 28.74 0.21
C VAL A 136 -27.68 28.97 -0.54
N ASN A 137 -28.10 28.03 -1.41
CA ASN A 137 -29.39 28.14 -2.10
C ASN A 137 -30.59 27.96 -1.16
N ILE A 138 -30.50 27.10 -0.14
CA ILE A 138 -31.57 26.92 0.84
C ILE A 138 -31.73 28.16 1.73
N PHE A 139 -30.62 28.81 2.12
CA PHE A 139 -30.67 30.06 2.90
C PHE A 139 -31.19 31.26 2.08
N ASN A 140 -30.89 31.35 0.78
CA ASN A 140 -31.42 32.43 -0.06
C ASN A 140 -32.92 32.28 -0.40
N VAL A 141 -33.43 31.04 -0.48
CA VAL A 141 -34.88 30.79 -0.68
C VAL A 141 -35.69 31.08 0.59
N SER A 142 -35.10 30.97 1.79
CA SER A 142 -35.80 31.29 3.04
C SER A 142 -35.89 32.79 3.36
N GLN A 143 -35.18 33.66 2.63
CA GLN A 143 -35.26 35.12 2.78
C GLN A 143 -36.16 35.78 1.72
N SER A 144 -36.77 35.00 0.83
CA SER A 144 -37.68 35.47 -0.24
C SER A 144 -39.14 35.03 -0.05
N LEU A 145 -39.49 34.54 1.16
CA LEU A 145 -40.84 34.35 1.68
C LEU A 145 -41.02 35.23 2.92
#